data_AF-A0A9P0PN08-F1
#
_entry.id   AF-A0A9P0PN08-F1
#
_cell.length_a   1.000
_cell.length_b   1.000
_cell.length_c   1.000
_cell.angle_alpha   90.00
_cell.angle_beta   90.00
_cell.angle_gamma   90.00
#
_symmetry.space_group_name_H-M   'P 1'
#
loop_
_entity.id
_entity.type
_entity.pdbx_description
1 polymer ?
#
loop_
_entity_poly.entity_id
_entity_poly.type
_entity_poly.pdbx_seq_one_letter_code
_entity_poly.pdbx_strand_id
1 'polypeptide(L)' 'MKRMWNLDDVTVVPIVLSTTGLIPKDLHRSIEILGLQPNIFKLLQKAVILIIIRIMRRFLSQE' A
#
# COMPACT_ATOMS: atom_id res chain seq x y z
N MET A 1 -13.36 23.48 -7.45
CA MET A 1 -12.57 22.67 -8.41
C MET A 1 -12.10 23.56 -9.55
N LYS A 2 -10.83 23.99 -9.56
CA LYS A 2 -10.32 24.97 -10.56
C LYS A 2 -8.86 24.72 -10.98
N ARG A 3 -8.37 23.47 -10.93
CA ARG A 3 -6.93 23.16 -11.13
C ARG A 3 -6.61 21.97 -12.06
N MET A 4 -7.51 21.58 -12.96
CA MET A 4 -7.23 20.54 -13.98
C MET A 4 -7.09 21.14 -15.39
N TRP A 5 -6.72 22.41 -15.52
CA TRP A 5 -6.46 23.02 -16.83
C TRP A 5 -5.02 22.73 -17.24
N ASN A 6 -4.80 22.22 -18.45
CA ASN A 6 -3.48 21.82 -19.00
C ASN A 6 -2.84 20.59 -18.33
N LEU A 7 -3.64 19.57 -18.07
CA LEU A 7 -3.15 18.27 -17.63
C LEU A 7 -3.00 17.36 -18.85
N ASP A 8 -1.76 17.15 -19.31
CA ASP A 8 -1.48 16.49 -20.60
C ASP A 8 -1.54 14.95 -20.51
N ASP A 9 -1.23 14.36 -19.35
CA ASP A 9 -1.29 12.91 -19.13
C ASP A 9 -1.70 12.57 -17.68
N VAL A 10 -2.42 11.46 -17.53
CA VAL A 10 -2.77 10.84 -16.24
C VAL A 10 -2.34 9.39 -16.26
N THR A 11 -1.30 9.09 -15.48
CA THR A 11 -0.89 7.70 -15.25
C THR A 11 -1.47 7.20 -13.92
N VAL A 12 -2.23 6.11 -13.95
CA VAL A 12 -2.72 5.41 -12.76
C VAL A 12 -1.71 4.34 -12.37
N VAL A 13 -1.14 4.44 -11.16
CA VAL A 13 -0.18 3.46 -10.64
C VAL A 13 -0.86 2.63 -9.55
N PRO A 14 -1.12 1.32 -9.78
CA PRO A 14 -1.81 0.48 -8.80
C PRO A 14 -0.86 0.08 -7.67
N ILE A 15 -1.24 0.39 -6.43
CA ILE A 15 -0.57 -0.12 -5.24
C ILE A 15 -1.35 -1.33 -4.74
N VAL A 16 -0.84 -2.53 -5.02
CA VAL A 16 -1.45 -3.79 -4.58
C VAL A 16 -0.78 -4.27 -3.29
N LEU A 17 -1.56 -4.46 -2.24
CA LEU A 17 -1.12 -4.99 -0.95
C LEU A 17 -1.87 -6.28 -0.63
N SER A 18 -1.15 -7.32 -0.23
CA SER A 18 -1.79 -8.56 0.24
C SER A 18 -2.27 -8.39 1.69
N THR A 19 -3.32 -9.11 2.05
CA THR A 19 -3.80 -9.23 3.44
C THR A 19 -3.03 -10.27 4.25
N THR A 20 -1.98 -10.87 3.68
CA THR A 20 -1.11 -11.84 4.38
C THR A 20 0.20 -11.21 4.85
N GLY A 21 0.45 -9.95 4.48
CA GLY A 21 1.74 -9.30 4.74
C GLY A 21 2.84 -9.72 3.76
N LEU A 22 2.53 -10.49 2.72
CA LEU A 22 3.43 -10.72 1.58
C LEU A 22 3.45 -9.49 0.67
N ILE A 23 4.64 -9.09 0.24
CA ILE A 23 4.81 -7.96 -0.67
C ILE A 23 4.89 -8.48 -2.12
N PRO A 24 3.96 -8.10 -3.00
CA PRO A 24 4.03 -8.45 -4.41
C PRO A 24 5.28 -7.84 -5.06
N LYS A 25 5.91 -8.56 -5.99
CA LYS A 25 7.10 -8.06 -6.70
C LYS A 25 6.82 -6.75 -7.46
N ASP A 26 5.61 -6.62 -7.99
CA ASP A 26 5.17 -5.44 -8.75
C ASP A 26 5.02 -4.17 -7.90
N LEU A 27 4.94 -4.31 -6.57
CA LEU A 27 4.89 -3.16 -5.66
C LEU A 27 6.18 -2.34 -5.74
N HIS A 28 7.33 -2.99 -5.91
CA HIS A 28 8.61 -2.28 -6.03
C HIS A 28 8.63 -1.37 -7.26
N ARG A 29 8.16 -1.89 -8.40
CA ARG A 29 8.02 -1.12 -9.65
C ARG A 29 7.04 0.05 -9.47
N SER A 30 5.93 -0.17 -8.77
CA SER A 30 4.93 0.86 -8.54
C SER A 30 5.45 2.00 -7.65
N ILE A 31 6.23 1.65 -6.61
CA ILE A 31 6.92 2.61 -5.74
C ILE A 31 7.96 3.42 -6.53
N GLU A 32 8.70 2.77 -7.43
CA GLU A 32 9.68 3.41 -8.31
C GLU A 32 9.02 4.41 -9.27
N ILE A 33 7.93 4.03 -9.94
CA ILE A 33 7.18 4.92 -10.85
C ILE A 33 6.66 6.15 -10.11
N LEU A 34 6.24 5.98 -8.85
CA LEU A 34 5.76 7.08 -8.00
C LEU A 34 6.89 7.93 -7.40
N GLY A 35 8.15 7.60 -7.64
CA GLY A 35 9.30 8.31 -7.07
C GLY A 35 9.40 8.23 -5.55
N LEU A 36 8.81 7.19 -4.94
CA LEU A 36 8.80 7.00 -3.49
C LEU A 36 10.09 6.33 -3.00
N GLN A 37 10.42 6.52 -1.72
CA GLN A 37 11.61 5.91 -1.14
C GLN A 37 11.54 4.37 -1.22
N PRO A 38 12.61 3.69 -1.68
CA PRO A 38 12.61 2.24 -1.85
C PRO A 38 12.32 1.44 -0.58
N ASN A 39 12.51 2.01 0.62
CA ASN A 39 12.24 1.32 1.88
C ASN A 39 10.76 1.42 2.34
N ILE A 40 9.91 2.18 1.63
CA ILE A 40 8.53 2.42 2.06
C ILE A 40 7.68 1.13 2.06
N PHE A 41 8.00 0.15 1.21
CA PHE A 41 7.31 -1.15 1.22
C PHE A 41 7.42 -1.85 2.57
N LYS A 42 8.51 -1.65 3.33
CA LYS A 42 8.68 -2.24 4.67
C LYS A 42 7.69 -1.64 5.67
N LEU A 43 7.43 -0.34 5.57
CA LEU A 43 6.42 0.35 6.38
C LEU A 43 5.02 -0.11 6.02
N LEU A 44 4.71 -0.21 4.72
CA LEU A 44 3.45 -0.75 4.24
C LEU A 44 3.22 -2.19 4.73
N GLN A 45 4.24 -3.03 4.61
CA GLN A 45 4.21 -4.42 5.09
C GLN A 45 3.93 -4.50 6.60
N LYS A 46 4.67 -3.70 7.38
CA LYS A 46 4.50 -3.64 8.83
C LYS A 46 3.08 -3.20 9.21
N ALA A 47 2.54 -2.19 8.54
CA ALA A 47 1.19 -1.69 8.81
C ALA A 47 0.12 -2.78 8.57
N VAL A 48 0.24 -3.51 7.46
CA VAL A 48 -0.63 -4.65 7.13
C VAL A 48 -0.58 -5.71 8.23
N ILE A 49 0.61 -6.16 8.62
CA ILE A 49 0.81 -7.17 9.67
C ILE A 49 0.18 -6.72 11.00
N LEU A 50 0.42 -5.47 11.41
CA LEU A 50 -0.14 -4.94 12.66
C LEU A 50 -1.67 -4.89 12.65
N ILE A 51 -2.27 -4.52 11.52
CA ILE A 51 -3.73 -4.50 11.36
C ILE A 51 -4.30 -5.91 11.44
N ILE A 52 -3.69 -6.89 10.77
CA ILE A 52 -4.14 -8.29 10.81
C ILE A 52 -4.08 -8.82 12.23
N ILE A 53 -2.95 -8.62 12.93
CA ILE A 53 -2.80 -9.05 14.33
C ILE A 53 -3.86 -8.40 15.21
N ARG A 54 -4.14 -7.11 15.02
CA ARG A 54 -5.19 -6.41 15.76
C ARG A 54 -6.57 -7.01 15.50
N ILE A 55 -6.91 -7.31 14.26
CA ILE A 55 -8.20 -7.92 13.89
C ILE A 55 -8.32 -9.32 14.49
N MET A 56 -7.28 -10.16 14.32
CA MET A 56 -7.25 -11.53 14.87
C MET A 56 -7.35 -11.52 16.39
N ARG A 57 -6.62 -10.62 17.06
CA ARG A 57 -6.73 -10.45 18.52
C ARG A 57 -8.15 -10.06 18.93
N ARG A 58 -8.76 -9.09 18.25
CA ARG A 58 -10.14 -8.69 18.56
C ARG A 58 -11.09 -9.86 18.39
N PHE A 59 -10.96 -10.63 17.31
CA PHE A 59 -11.78 -11.80 17.04
C PHE A 59 -11.62 -12.87 18.12
N LEU A 60 -10.38 -13.26 18.44
CA LEU A 60 -10.08 -14.30 19.43
C LEU A 60 -10.38 -13.89 20.87
N SER A 61 -10.38 -12.59 21.19
CA SER A 61 -10.73 -12.06 22.52
C SER A 61 -12.22 -11.76 22.70
N GLN A 62 -13.05 -11.97 21.67
CA GLN A 62 -14.51 -11.88 21.77
C GLN A 62 -15.18 -13.26 21.95
N GLU A 63 -14.39 -14.34 22.04
CA GLU A 63 -14.75 -15.61 22.70
C GLU A 63 -14.20 -15.61 24.13
#